data_AF-A0A0C3S466-F1
#
_entry.id   AF-A0A0C3S466-F1
#
_cell.length_a   1.000
_cell.length_b   1.000
_cell.length_c   1.000
_cell.angle_alpha   90.00
_cell.angle_beta   90.00
_cell.angle_gamma   90.00
#
_symmetry.space_group_name_H-M   'P 1'
#
loop_
_entity.id
_entity.type
_entity.pdbx_description
1 polymer ?
#
loop_
_entity_poly.entity_id
_entity_poly.type
_entity_poly.pdbx_seq_one_letter_code
_entity_poly.pdbx_strand_id
1 'polypeptide(L)'
;MGRARKKPSRRSPNKGRRVTSKISSMKLAFTPADDVDPTDKPTDSQWKRMDQAEELVTTKYRYKKGCDVLVNSSDGPKNAWIGRVWSIRRRQFSDRGDFWLRVQWYYSPSDIGGVNDLKLNEVLLESFPDNERVLSDAYDLISATTLDGTTHVYRYDEEAVDPPEINFTQHYFVRCDLKDTLSTSPMILPFPGQHTCICRLPYNPFPEEVELARAATESFYKRSYKSSRSCPNEVERTGDYMHFCPRPACSTWFHESCLLEPVNEANFIATPDVRRLAVDPDLNHPCTQLARYAYEKPPRGKGSHGAPSTLRDVLGAFPFFARPDCPLRDALLSIAGMPIVRRAGDGVFSTAGNVADVVLARRLVYQALDGWHNELERVIERLDKSWYDGEGKEDAYNFVWRFLNSQRILASPRVKYWDELTKKLEVHEGRPVLHCPRCLEDNFLVSI
;
A
#
# COMPACT_ATOMS: atom_id res chain seq x y z
N MET A 1 33.36 34.78 53.99
CA MET A 1 31.92 34.43 54.11
C MET A 1 31.09 35.50 53.39
N GLY A 2 30.64 35.26 52.17
CA GLY A 2 29.75 36.17 51.42
C GLY A 2 28.49 35.42 50.99
N ARG A 3 27.36 35.69 51.64
CA ARG A 3 26.06 35.09 51.28
C ARG A 3 25.42 35.89 50.16
N ALA A 4 25.40 35.32 48.95
CA ALA A 4 24.68 35.89 47.81
C ALA A 4 23.15 35.76 48.01
N ARG A 5 22.44 36.89 48.01
CA ARG A 5 20.98 36.96 48.04
C ARG A 5 20.40 36.53 46.69
N LYS A 6 19.69 35.40 46.65
CA LYS A 6 18.86 34.99 45.51
C LYS A 6 17.70 35.98 45.33
N LYS A 7 17.61 36.62 44.16
CA LYS A 7 16.47 37.45 43.77
C LYS A 7 15.23 36.57 43.48
N PRO A 8 14.03 36.99 43.88
CA PRO A 8 12.80 36.24 43.62
C PRO A 8 12.47 36.26 42.13
N SER A 9 12.26 35.07 41.56
CA SER A 9 11.83 34.86 40.19
C SER A 9 10.41 35.39 40.00
N ARG A 10 10.24 36.43 39.18
CA ARG A 10 8.94 36.93 38.71
C ARG A 10 8.32 35.86 37.80
N ARG A 11 7.37 35.08 38.32
CA ARG A 11 6.51 34.20 37.51
C ARG A 11 5.63 35.07 36.60
N SER A 12 5.85 34.96 35.29
CA SER A 12 5.11 35.72 34.27
C SER A 12 3.71 35.12 34.06
N PRO A 13 2.60 35.86 34.22
CA PRO A 13 1.23 35.29 34.22
C PRO A 13 0.64 34.91 32.85
N ASN A 14 1.40 34.95 31.74
CA ASN A 14 0.81 35.02 30.40
C ASN A 14 0.75 33.71 29.57
N LYS A 15 0.92 32.53 30.19
CA LYS A 15 0.93 31.25 29.43
C LYS A 15 -0.47 30.74 29.02
N GLY A 16 -1.54 31.07 29.75
CA GLY A 16 -2.88 30.54 29.47
C GLY A 16 -3.58 31.10 28.23
N ARG A 17 -3.37 32.40 27.92
CA ARG A 17 -4.11 33.08 26.83
C ARG A 17 -3.66 32.71 25.42
N ARG A 18 -2.44 32.18 25.25
CA ARG A 18 -1.92 31.77 23.93
C ARG A 18 -2.47 30.44 23.44
N VAL A 19 -2.82 29.53 24.36
CA VAL A 19 -3.26 28.17 23.99
C VAL A 19 -4.69 28.20 23.42
N THR A 20 -5.59 29.00 23.99
CA THR A 20 -7.00 29.08 23.52
C THR A 20 -7.15 29.71 22.13
N SER A 21 -6.34 30.73 21.83
CA SER A 21 -6.31 31.35 20.49
C SER A 21 -5.86 30.35 19.42
N LYS A 22 -4.87 29.51 19.75
CA LYS A 22 -4.27 28.54 18.83
C LYS A 22 -5.23 27.39 18.50
N ILE A 23 -5.96 26.89 19.50
CA ILE A 23 -7.00 25.86 19.28
C ILE A 23 -8.13 26.40 18.41
N SER A 24 -8.49 27.68 18.58
CA SER A 24 -9.57 28.30 17.80
C SER A 24 -9.19 28.44 16.32
N SER A 25 -7.93 28.81 16.00
CA SER A 25 -7.46 28.84 14.62
C SER A 25 -7.40 27.46 13.98
N MET A 26 -7.03 26.42 14.75
CA MET A 26 -7.03 25.05 14.24
C MET A 26 -8.46 24.56 13.94
N LYS A 27 -9.43 24.87 14.81
CA LYS A 27 -10.84 24.53 14.54
C LYS A 27 -11.34 25.15 13.24
N LEU A 28 -11.00 26.42 12.99
CA LEU A 28 -11.40 27.11 11.75
C LEU A 28 -10.73 26.52 10.50
N ALA A 29 -9.48 26.05 10.60
CA ALA A 29 -8.78 25.41 9.49
C ALA A 29 -9.33 24.03 9.12
N PHE A 30 -10.10 23.41 10.01
CA PHE A 30 -10.56 22.03 9.92
C PHE A 30 -12.09 21.91 9.79
N THR A 31 -12.76 23.01 9.47
CA THR A 31 -14.20 23.02 9.17
C THR A 31 -14.43 23.53 7.75
N PRO A 32 -15.33 22.91 6.97
CA PRO A 32 -15.71 23.43 5.66
C PRO A 32 -16.16 24.90 5.78
N ALA A 33 -15.80 25.73 4.80
CA ALA A 33 -16.15 27.16 4.81
C ALA A 33 -17.69 27.38 4.75
N ASP A 34 -18.40 26.46 4.09
CA ASP A 34 -19.85 26.50 3.88
C ASP A 34 -20.65 25.76 4.98
N ASP A 35 -20.07 25.58 6.18
CA ASP A 35 -20.82 24.96 7.28
C ASP A 35 -22.08 25.79 7.61
N VAL A 36 -23.12 25.08 8.03
CA VAL A 36 -24.40 25.67 8.43
C VAL A 36 -24.15 26.73 9.51
N ASP A 37 -24.99 27.77 9.56
CA ASP A 37 -24.95 28.77 10.62
C ASP A 37 -24.71 28.08 11.98
N PRO A 38 -23.64 28.41 12.72
CA PRO A 38 -23.31 27.77 13.98
C PRO A 38 -24.45 27.77 14.99
N THR A 39 -25.42 28.68 14.84
CA THR A 39 -26.62 28.76 15.68
C THR A 39 -27.64 27.65 15.43
N ASP A 40 -27.67 27.06 14.22
CA ASP A 40 -28.56 25.96 13.88
C ASP A 40 -28.01 24.59 14.30
N LYS A 41 -26.68 24.50 14.47
CA LYS A 41 -25.96 23.30 14.87
C LYS A 41 -26.44 22.79 16.24
N PRO A 42 -26.87 21.53 16.37
CA PRO A 42 -27.30 20.99 17.65
C PRO A 42 -26.18 21.07 18.69
N THR A 43 -26.49 21.61 19.85
CA THR A 43 -25.63 21.47 21.05
C THR A 43 -25.53 19.99 21.46
N ASP A 44 -24.50 19.61 22.20
CA ASP A 44 -24.34 18.23 22.72
C ASP A 44 -25.56 17.73 23.48
N SER A 45 -26.21 18.61 24.25
CA SER A 45 -27.44 18.29 24.99
C SER A 45 -28.63 18.08 24.07
N GLN A 46 -28.77 18.89 23.01
CA GLN A 46 -29.80 18.66 21.99
C GLN A 46 -29.53 17.36 21.24
N TRP A 47 -28.30 17.13 20.78
CA TRP A 47 -27.88 15.92 20.08
C TRP A 47 -28.25 14.66 20.86
N LYS A 48 -27.97 14.62 22.17
CA LYS A 48 -28.30 13.48 23.04
C LYS A 48 -29.80 13.19 23.12
N ARG A 49 -30.66 14.21 23.00
CA ARG A 49 -32.13 14.09 23.01
C ARG A 49 -32.76 13.78 21.65
N MET A 50 -32.01 13.96 20.57
CA MET A 50 -32.49 13.64 19.21
C MET A 50 -32.68 12.13 19.04
N ASP A 51 -33.66 11.76 18.21
CA ASP A 51 -33.97 10.36 17.93
C ASP A 51 -32.84 9.75 17.11
N GLN A 52 -32.35 8.58 17.53
CA GLN A 52 -31.34 7.85 16.79
C GLN A 52 -31.95 7.21 15.54
N ALA A 53 -31.28 7.36 14.40
CA ALA A 53 -31.63 6.69 13.16
C ALA A 53 -30.48 5.74 12.75
N GLU A 54 -30.84 4.57 12.23
CA GLU A 54 -29.85 3.61 11.71
C GLU A 54 -29.38 3.99 10.31
N GLU A 55 -30.30 4.55 9.51
CA GLU A 55 -30.05 4.98 8.15
C GLU A 55 -30.80 6.28 7.83
N LEU A 56 -30.25 7.02 6.87
CA LEU A 56 -30.88 8.16 6.21
C LEU A 56 -30.99 7.82 4.73
N VAL A 57 -32.21 7.85 4.19
CA VAL A 57 -32.47 7.59 2.78
C VAL A 57 -32.88 8.91 2.13
N THR A 58 -32.13 9.33 1.12
CA THR A 58 -32.50 10.44 0.23
C THR A 58 -33.03 9.87 -1.08
N THR A 59 -33.41 10.74 -2.02
CA THR A 59 -33.84 10.32 -3.35
C THR A 59 -32.75 9.61 -4.15
N LYS A 60 -31.47 9.92 -3.87
CA LYS A 60 -30.32 9.40 -4.64
C LYS A 60 -29.47 8.42 -3.86
N TYR A 61 -29.37 8.57 -2.53
CA TYR A 61 -28.36 7.90 -1.73
C TYR A 61 -28.94 7.33 -0.45
N ARG A 62 -28.25 6.32 0.08
CA ARG A 62 -28.51 5.73 1.38
C ARG A 62 -27.27 5.89 2.25
N TYR A 63 -27.42 6.58 3.36
CA TYR A 63 -26.37 6.83 4.33
C TYR A 63 -26.58 5.96 5.57
N LYS A 64 -25.51 5.34 6.06
CA LYS A 64 -25.52 4.47 7.24
C LYS A 64 -24.32 4.77 8.12
N LYS A 65 -24.37 4.37 9.39
CA LYS A 65 -23.19 4.34 10.24
C LYS A 65 -22.06 3.54 9.57
N GLY A 66 -20.86 4.11 9.54
CA GLY A 66 -19.66 3.52 8.96
C GLY A 66 -19.43 3.83 7.49
N CYS A 67 -20.40 4.42 6.76
CA CYS A 67 -20.16 4.84 5.38
C CYS A 67 -19.34 6.13 5.32
N ASP A 68 -18.63 6.32 4.20
CA ASP A 68 -17.92 7.55 3.90
C ASP A 68 -18.77 8.42 2.98
N VAL A 69 -18.82 9.73 3.26
CA VAL A 69 -19.69 10.69 2.58
C VAL A 69 -18.90 11.86 2.03
N LEU A 70 -19.35 12.37 0.89
CA LEU A 70 -18.91 13.64 0.32
C LEU A 70 -19.79 14.76 0.88
N VAL A 71 -19.14 15.82 1.32
CA VAL A 71 -19.78 17.03 1.85
C VAL A 71 -19.57 18.15 0.83
N ASN A 72 -20.65 18.84 0.48
CA ASN A 72 -20.60 19.97 -0.44
C ASN A 72 -19.68 21.07 0.12
N SER A 73 -18.79 21.59 -0.71
CA SER A 73 -17.82 22.63 -0.35
C SER A 73 -17.44 23.46 -1.57
N SER A 74 -17.19 24.75 -1.36
CA SER A 74 -16.63 25.67 -2.33
C SER A 74 -15.19 25.38 -2.77
N ASP A 75 -14.46 24.50 -2.08
CA ASP A 75 -13.01 24.30 -2.26
C ASP A 75 -12.62 23.53 -3.54
N GLY A 76 -13.61 23.17 -4.35
CA GLY A 76 -13.42 22.46 -5.61
C GLY A 76 -13.17 20.96 -5.45
N PRO A 77 -13.07 20.21 -6.57
CA PRO A 77 -13.06 18.75 -6.55
C PRO A 77 -11.77 18.15 -5.97
N LYS A 78 -10.64 18.86 -6.09
CA LYS A 78 -9.35 18.41 -5.53
C LYS A 78 -9.35 18.43 -4.00
N ASN A 79 -10.02 19.42 -3.40
CA ASN A 79 -10.17 19.54 -1.96
C ASN A 79 -11.58 19.13 -1.47
N ALA A 80 -12.09 18.01 -2.00
CA ALA A 80 -13.38 17.49 -1.55
C ALA A 80 -13.33 17.12 -0.06
N TRP A 81 -14.32 17.61 0.70
CA TRP A 81 -14.52 17.30 2.11
C TRP A 81 -15.17 15.94 2.28
N ILE A 82 -14.53 15.07 3.05
CA ILE A 82 -14.98 13.69 3.25
C ILE A 82 -15.13 13.41 4.73
N GLY A 83 -16.26 12.83 5.11
CA GLY A 83 -16.53 12.42 6.49
C GLY A 83 -16.90 10.95 6.57
N ARG A 84 -16.48 10.27 7.64
CA ARG A 84 -17.02 8.96 8.02
C ARG A 84 -18.21 9.14 8.96
N VAL A 85 -19.37 8.60 8.59
CA VAL A 85 -20.58 8.72 9.40
C VAL A 85 -20.48 7.86 10.65
N TRP A 86 -20.47 8.49 11.82
CA TRP A 86 -20.40 7.79 13.10
C TRP A 86 -21.78 7.51 13.70
N SER A 87 -22.72 8.43 13.50
CA SER A 87 -24.11 8.28 13.92
C SER A 87 -25.03 9.27 13.23
N ILE A 88 -26.28 8.87 13.04
CA ILE A 88 -27.33 9.66 12.40
C ILE A 88 -28.43 9.90 13.44
N ARG A 89 -28.90 11.15 13.54
CA ARG A 89 -30.00 11.50 14.43
C ARG A 89 -30.98 12.45 13.77
N ARG A 90 -32.23 12.40 14.23
CA ARG A 90 -33.33 13.25 13.76
C ARG A 90 -33.82 14.17 14.86
N ARG A 91 -34.01 15.46 14.54
CA ARG A 91 -34.56 16.43 15.48
C ARG A 91 -36.06 16.16 15.66
N GLN A 92 -36.47 15.88 16.90
CA GLN A 92 -37.87 15.76 17.28
C GLN A 92 -38.60 17.06 16.92
N PHE A 93 -39.83 16.96 16.43
CA PHE A 93 -40.72 18.10 16.08
C PHE A 93 -40.34 18.92 14.83
N SER A 94 -39.50 18.39 13.93
CA SER A 94 -39.33 18.96 12.59
C SER A 94 -40.28 18.30 11.59
N ASP A 95 -41.21 19.08 11.04
CA ASP A 95 -42.20 18.59 10.06
C ASP A 95 -41.55 18.00 8.80
N ARG A 96 -40.31 18.41 8.49
CA ARG A 96 -39.56 17.99 7.30
C ARG A 96 -38.50 16.91 7.54
N GLY A 97 -38.35 16.42 8.77
CA GLY A 97 -37.30 15.45 9.09
C GLY A 97 -35.92 16.08 8.99
N ASP A 98 -35.58 16.93 9.96
CA ASP A 98 -34.26 17.53 10.12
C ASP A 98 -33.26 16.48 10.65
N PHE A 99 -32.46 15.91 9.76
CA PHE A 99 -31.44 14.93 10.08
C PHE A 99 -30.07 15.58 10.23
N TRP A 100 -29.35 15.15 11.26
CA TRP A 100 -27.97 15.55 11.53
C TRP A 100 -27.09 14.31 11.66
N LEU A 101 -25.86 14.45 11.20
CA LEU A 101 -24.87 13.39 11.21
C LEU A 101 -23.71 13.82 12.08
N ARG A 102 -23.24 12.92 12.94
CA ARG A 102 -21.92 13.04 13.56
C ARG A 102 -20.91 12.37 12.66
N VAL A 103 -19.97 13.13 12.13
CA VAL A 103 -18.95 12.66 11.19
C VAL A 103 -17.56 12.73 11.80
N GLN A 104 -16.66 11.87 11.35
CA GLN A 104 -15.22 11.92 11.61
C GLN A 104 -14.52 12.37 10.33
N TRP A 105 -13.68 13.40 10.40
CA TRP A 105 -13.14 14.04 9.19
C TRP A 105 -11.93 13.32 8.60
N TYR A 106 -11.88 13.30 7.27
CA TYR A 106 -10.73 12.98 6.46
C TYR A 106 -10.16 14.27 5.88
N TYR A 107 -8.92 14.61 6.24
CA TYR A 107 -8.27 15.81 5.73
C TYR A 107 -7.48 15.52 4.46
N SER A 108 -7.54 16.43 3.51
CA SER A 108 -6.67 16.44 2.33
C SER A 108 -5.24 16.86 2.69
N PRO A 109 -4.28 16.65 1.79
CA PRO A 109 -2.93 17.19 1.96
C PRO A 109 -2.91 18.72 2.09
N SER A 110 -3.81 19.42 1.37
CA SER A 110 -3.94 20.88 1.45
C SER A 110 -4.43 21.36 2.81
N ASP A 111 -5.41 20.66 3.39
CA ASP A 111 -5.94 20.99 4.72
C ASP A 111 -4.85 20.88 5.79
N ILE A 112 -4.04 19.83 5.70
CA ILE A 112 -2.95 19.54 6.63
C ILE A 112 -1.78 20.49 6.43
N GLY A 113 -1.45 20.82 5.18
CA GLY A 113 -0.38 21.76 4.83
C GLY A 113 -0.62 23.17 5.37
N GLY A 114 -1.88 23.58 5.59
CA GLY A 114 -2.23 24.85 6.23
C GLY A 114 -1.93 24.91 7.73
N VAL A 115 -1.65 23.77 8.38
CA VAL A 115 -1.43 23.68 9.82
C VAL A 115 0.05 23.90 10.14
N ASN A 116 0.42 25.15 10.42
CA ASN A 116 1.80 25.56 10.74
C ASN A 116 2.54 24.71 11.80
N ASP A 117 1.82 23.99 12.66
CA ASP A 117 2.39 23.14 13.71
C ASP A 117 2.70 21.70 13.29
N LEU A 118 2.03 21.21 12.25
CA LEU A 118 2.40 19.97 11.59
C LEU A 118 3.64 20.29 10.76
N LYS A 119 4.82 20.14 11.36
CA LYS A 119 6.12 20.33 10.69
C LYS A 119 6.37 19.25 9.63
N LEU A 120 5.45 19.10 8.69
CA LEU A 120 5.61 18.24 7.54
C LEU A 120 6.57 18.95 6.59
N ASN A 121 7.57 18.21 6.14
CA ASN A 121 8.46 18.68 5.10
C ASN A 121 7.65 18.86 3.80
N GLU A 122 7.93 19.89 3.01
CA GLU A 122 7.34 20.11 1.67
C GLU A 122 7.40 18.84 0.82
N VAL A 123 8.52 18.12 0.88
CA VAL A 123 8.74 16.84 0.18
C VAL A 123 7.68 15.80 0.56
N LEU A 124 7.25 15.78 1.82
CA LEU A 124 6.22 14.86 2.26
C LEU A 124 4.86 15.28 1.70
N LEU A 125 4.52 16.56 1.72
CA LEU A 125 3.25 17.05 1.15
C LEU A 125 3.16 16.76 -0.36
N GLU A 126 4.26 16.93 -1.10
CA GLU A 126 4.37 16.59 -2.52
C GLU A 126 4.19 15.10 -2.82
N SER A 127 4.35 14.23 -1.81
CA SER A 127 4.21 12.79 -1.96
C SER A 127 2.80 12.25 -1.72
N PHE A 128 1.87 13.08 -1.24
CA PHE A 128 0.47 12.71 -1.12
C PHE A 128 -0.25 12.93 -2.46
N PRO A 129 -0.89 11.90 -3.04
CA PRO A 129 -1.85 12.09 -4.12
C PRO A 129 -3.03 12.97 -3.74
N ASP A 130 -3.66 13.59 -4.74
CA ASP A 130 -4.90 14.37 -4.59
C ASP A 130 -6.06 13.57 -3.99
N ASN A 131 -6.08 12.24 -4.17
CA ASN A 131 -7.10 11.34 -3.61
C ASN A 131 -6.66 10.66 -2.29
N GLU A 132 -5.46 10.94 -1.79
CA GLU A 132 -5.07 10.52 -0.45
C GLU A 132 -5.71 11.44 0.60
N ARG A 133 -6.09 10.85 1.73
CA ARG A 133 -6.62 11.54 2.89
C ARG A 133 -5.91 11.10 4.15
N VAL A 134 -6.05 11.89 5.21
CA VAL A 134 -5.60 11.53 6.56
C VAL A 134 -6.80 11.47 7.49
N LEU A 135 -7.01 10.30 8.09
CA LEU A 135 -8.14 10.08 8.99
C LEU A 135 -7.86 10.77 10.33
N SER A 136 -8.65 11.76 10.69
CA SER A 136 -8.46 12.50 11.94
C SER A 136 -9.22 11.91 13.11
N ASP A 137 -8.87 12.29 14.33
CA ASP A 137 -9.71 12.11 15.52
C ASP A 137 -10.69 13.28 15.77
N ALA A 138 -10.82 14.20 14.80
CA ALA A 138 -11.79 15.28 14.86
C ALA A 138 -13.18 14.78 14.44
N TYR A 139 -14.15 15.12 15.28
CA TYR A 139 -15.56 14.85 15.03
C TYR A 139 -16.33 16.14 14.91
N ASP A 140 -17.34 16.14 14.06
CA ASP A 140 -18.24 17.27 13.95
C ASP A 140 -19.69 16.85 13.68
N LEU A 141 -20.62 17.79 13.86
CA LEU A 141 -22.03 17.64 13.51
C LEU A 141 -22.33 18.41 12.23
N ILE A 142 -22.85 17.72 11.22
CA ILE A 142 -23.26 18.31 9.94
C ILE A 142 -24.74 18.04 9.68
N SER A 143 -25.40 18.98 9.00
CA SER A 143 -26.77 18.77 8.52
C SER A 143 -26.77 17.78 7.36
N ALA A 144 -27.81 16.93 7.27
CA ALA A 144 -28.00 16.06 6.12
C ALA A 144 -28.11 16.80 4.78
N THR A 145 -28.44 18.09 4.80
CA THR A 145 -28.55 18.93 3.61
C THR A 145 -27.21 19.28 2.98
N THR A 146 -26.10 19.12 3.69
CA THR A 146 -24.75 19.39 3.15
C THR A 146 -24.14 18.16 2.44
N LEU A 147 -24.81 17.00 2.50
CA LEU A 147 -24.34 15.78 1.85
C LEU A 147 -24.50 15.86 0.33
N ASP A 148 -23.42 15.68 -0.40
CA ASP A 148 -23.40 15.64 -1.87
C ASP A 148 -23.55 14.20 -2.41
N GLY A 149 -23.00 13.23 -1.69
CA GLY A 149 -23.12 11.81 -2.06
C GLY A 149 -22.36 10.87 -1.14
N THR A 150 -22.30 9.60 -1.54
CA THR A 150 -21.49 8.57 -0.88
C THR A 150 -20.18 8.36 -1.63
N THR A 151 -19.10 8.09 -0.89
CA THR A 151 -17.82 7.66 -1.47
C THR A 151 -17.27 6.47 -0.68
N HIS A 152 -16.09 5.99 -1.07
CA HIS A 152 -15.36 4.98 -0.33
C HIS A 152 -13.93 5.43 -0.11
N VAL A 153 -13.47 5.30 1.14
CA VAL A 153 -12.10 5.61 1.53
C VAL A 153 -11.40 4.31 1.95
N TYR A 154 -10.57 3.78 1.08
CA TYR A 154 -9.80 2.56 1.33
C TYR A 154 -8.76 2.78 2.42
N ARG A 155 -8.56 1.78 3.29
CA ARG A 155 -7.38 1.75 4.15
C ARG A 155 -6.24 1.10 3.37
N TYR A 156 -5.22 1.88 3.05
CA TYR A 156 -4.04 1.44 2.33
C TYR A 156 -2.91 1.17 3.32
N ASP A 157 -2.56 -0.10 3.46
CA ASP A 157 -1.43 -0.54 4.25
C ASP A 157 -0.21 -0.75 3.34
N GLU A 158 0.80 0.10 3.50
CA GLU A 158 2.02 0.04 2.70
C GLU A 158 2.84 -1.24 2.92
N GLU A 159 2.64 -1.93 4.05
CA GLU A 159 3.30 -3.21 4.40
C GLU A 159 2.51 -4.42 3.90
N ALA A 160 1.26 -4.24 3.45
CA ALA A 160 0.44 -5.34 2.98
C ALA A 160 1.05 -5.98 1.72
N VAL A 161 1.09 -7.31 1.73
CA VAL A 161 1.48 -8.12 0.56
C VAL A 161 0.44 -7.98 -0.55
N ASP A 162 -0.82 -7.67 -0.24
CA ASP A 162 -1.89 -7.55 -1.21
C ASP A 162 -2.80 -6.37 -0.84
N PRO A 163 -2.33 -5.12 -1.06
CA PRO A 163 -3.16 -3.95 -0.78
C PRO A 163 -4.32 -3.88 -1.78
N PRO A 164 -5.45 -3.27 -1.41
CA PRO A 164 -6.60 -3.19 -2.30
C PRO A 164 -6.26 -2.46 -3.61
N GLU A 165 -6.89 -2.87 -4.71
CA GLU A 165 -6.91 -2.10 -5.96
C GLU A 165 -7.80 -0.86 -5.77
N ILE A 166 -7.23 0.33 -5.99
CA ILE A 166 -7.91 1.61 -5.74
C ILE A 166 -8.11 2.33 -7.06
N ASN A 167 -9.38 2.49 -7.48
CA ASN A 167 -9.72 3.35 -8.61
C ASN A 167 -9.59 4.83 -8.20
N PHE A 168 -8.47 5.46 -8.56
CA PHE A 168 -8.15 6.83 -8.17
C PHE A 168 -9.12 7.88 -8.71
N THR A 169 -9.87 7.58 -9.77
CA THR A 169 -10.84 8.52 -10.34
C THR A 169 -12.15 8.58 -9.55
N GLN A 170 -12.43 7.55 -8.74
CA GLN A 170 -13.71 7.37 -8.05
C GLN A 170 -13.58 7.25 -6.53
N HIS A 171 -12.39 6.91 -6.04
CA HIS A 171 -12.17 6.54 -4.65
C HIS A 171 -10.96 7.21 -4.04
N TYR A 172 -11.02 7.33 -2.72
CA TYR A 172 -9.99 7.90 -1.88
C TYR A 172 -9.32 6.80 -1.06
N PHE A 173 -8.20 7.14 -0.42
CA PHE A 173 -7.55 6.21 0.50
C PHE A 173 -6.87 6.92 1.66
N VAL A 174 -6.64 6.18 2.74
CA VAL A 174 -5.88 6.61 3.91
C VAL A 174 -4.77 5.61 4.22
N ARG A 175 -3.57 6.10 4.51
CA ARG A 175 -2.46 5.30 5.06
C ARG A 175 -2.07 5.69 6.48
N CYS A 176 -2.47 6.89 6.91
CA CYS A 176 -2.12 7.43 8.20
C CYS A 176 -3.31 8.11 8.87
N ASP A 177 -3.23 8.17 10.19
CA ASP A 177 -4.20 8.85 11.04
C ASP A 177 -3.59 10.15 11.58
N LEU A 178 -4.37 11.22 11.65
CA LEU A 178 -4.05 12.45 12.38
C LEU A 178 -4.59 12.32 13.81
N LYS A 179 -3.68 12.16 14.78
CA LYS A 179 -4.00 12.11 16.20
C LYS A 179 -3.82 13.47 16.83
N ASP A 180 -4.61 13.70 17.88
CA ASP A 180 -4.60 14.92 18.66
C ASP A 180 -4.87 16.16 17.79
N THR A 181 -5.82 16.06 16.86
CA THR A 181 -6.09 17.09 15.83
C THR A 181 -6.34 18.47 16.45
N LEU A 182 -6.96 18.52 17.64
CA LEU A 182 -7.27 19.75 18.36
C LEU A 182 -6.23 20.13 19.43
N SER A 183 -5.12 19.41 19.50
CA SER A 183 -4.01 19.67 20.42
C SER A 183 -3.02 20.67 19.85
N THR A 184 -2.12 21.17 20.69
CA THR A 184 -1.03 22.07 20.26
C THR A 184 0.06 21.36 19.46
N SER A 185 0.01 20.03 19.37
CA SER A 185 1.01 19.18 18.74
C SER A 185 0.35 17.95 18.10
N PRO A 186 -0.45 18.14 17.05
CA PRO A 186 -1.04 17.03 16.31
C PRO A 186 0.05 16.14 15.71
N MET A 187 -0.24 14.85 15.54
CA MET A 187 0.73 13.85 15.06
C MET A 187 0.13 12.98 13.97
N ILE A 188 0.91 12.69 12.93
CA ILE A 188 0.53 11.74 11.88
C ILE A 188 1.14 10.37 12.21
N LEU A 189 0.31 9.34 12.29
CA LEU A 189 0.71 7.98 12.68
C LEU A 189 0.03 6.88 11.81
N PRO A 190 0.79 5.90 11.30
CA PRO A 190 2.25 5.90 11.19
C PRO A 190 2.72 7.06 10.30
N PHE A 191 3.98 7.45 10.41
CA PHE A 191 4.51 8.47 9.51
C PHE A 191 4.63 7.87 8.09
N PRO A 192 4.14 8.54 7.03
CA PRO A 192 4.23 8.00 5.68
C PRO A 192 5.66 7.65 5.28
N GLY A 193 5.85 6.45 4.71
CA GLY A 193 7.17 5.94 4.35
C GLY A 193 8.05 5.50 5.52
N GLN A 194 7.58 5.57 6.77
CA GLN A 194 8.32 5.05 7.94
C GLN A 194 8.66 3.57 7.81
N HIS A 195 7.75 2.85 7.15
CA HIS A 195 7.80 1.40 6.99
C HIS A 195 8.26 0.97 5.59
N THR A 196 8.47 1.93 4.67
CA THR A 196 8.90 1.65 3.30
C THR A 196 10.27 2.23 2.99
N CYS A 197 11.04 1.47 2.24
CA CYS A 197 12.35 1.81 1.70
C CYS A 197 13.38 2.23 2.75
N ILE A 198 14.63 2.40 2.32
CA ILE A 198 15.71 2.93 3.14
C ILE A 198 15.73 4.46 3.16
N CYS A 199 15.22 5.11 2.11
CA CYS A 199 15.14 6.59 2.06
C CYS A 199 14.00 7.17 2.90
N ARG A 200 13.06 6.32 3.37
CA ARG A 200 11.85 6.70 4.12
C ARG A 200 10.95 7.69 3.37
N LEU A 201 11.09 7.78 2.05
CA LEU A 201 10.10 8.44 1.23
C LEU A 201 8.89 7.51 1.09
N PRO A 202 7.68 8.03 1.28
CA PRO A 202 6.48 7.29 0.98
C PRO A 202 6.36 6.96 -0.51
N TYR A 203 5.66 5.88 -0.80
CA TYR A 203 5.26 5.55 -2.16
C TYR A 203 4.08 6.43 -2.59
N ASN A 204 4.15 6.97 -3.81
CA ASN A 204 3.02 7.64 -4.44
C ASN A 204 2.45 6.74 -5.55
N PRO A 205 1.30 6.06 -5.33
CA PRO A 205 0.68 5.19 -6.33
C PRO A 205 0.05 5.97 -7.52
N PHE A 206 -0.27 7.25 -7.34
CA PHE A 206 -1.03 8.06 -8.31
C PHE A 206 -0.39 9.44 -8.54
N PRO A 207 0.81 9.50 -9.15
CA PRO A 207 1.44 10.78 -9.48
C PRO A 207 0.61 11.52 -10.52
N GLU A 208 0.25 12.79 -10.26
CA GLU A 208 -0.59 13.62 -11.16
C GLU A 208 -0.03 13.70 -12.58
N GLU A 209 1.28 13.92 -12.69
CA GLU A 209 2.04 13.73 -13.91
C GLU A 209 3.23 12.84 -13.59
N VAL A 210 3.34 11.71 -14.29
CA VAL A 210 4.48 10.78 -14.15
C VAL A 210 5.81 11.54 -14.32
N GLU A 211 5.83 12.57 -15.15
CA GLU A 211 6.97 13.45 -15.39
C GLU A 211 7.27 14.42 -14.21
N LEU A 212 6.26 14.97 -13.52
CA LEU A 212 6.47 15.83 -12.34
C LEU A 212 6.95 15.03 -11.13
N ALA A 213 6.38 13.84 -10.91
CA ALA A 213 6.85 12.96 -9.84
C ALA A 213 8.33 12.60 -10.01
N ARG A 214 8.79 12.39 -11.27
CA ARG A 214 10.21 12.21 -11.59
C ARG A 214 11.05 13.40 -11.13
N ALA A 215 10.62 14.63 -11.44
CA ALA A 215 11.34 15.85 -11.09
C ALA A 215 11.43 16.08 -9.56
N ALA A 216 10.38 15.73 -8.81
CA ALA A 216 10.35 15.84 -7.35
C ALA A 216 11.33 14.85 -6.69
N THR A 217 11.32 13.58 -7.11
CA THR A 217 12.25 12.56 -6.62
C THR A 217 13.70 12.95 -6.90
N GLU A 218 14.01 13.43 -8.11
CA GLU A 218 15.34 13.93 -8.46
C GLU A 218 15.79 15.12 -7.60
N SER A 219 14.88 16.06 -7.34
CA SER A 219 15.17 17.23 -6.50
C SER A 219 15.49 16.82 -5.07
N PHE A 220 14.78 15.83 -4.50
CA PHE A 220 15.10 15.28 -3.19
C PHE A 220 16.50 14.65 -3.16
N TYR A 221 16.83 13.81 -4.15
CA TYR A 221 18.15 13.19 -4.24
C TYR A 221 19.27 14.23 -4.37
N LYS A 222 19.09 15.26 -5.20
CA LYS A 222 20.05 16.38 -5.35
C LYS A 222 20.28 17.12 -4.03
N ARG A 223 19.27 17.21 -3.14
CA ARG A 223 19.40 17.85 -1.81
C ARG A 223 20.03 16.94 -0.77
N SER A 224 19.68 15.65 -0.76
CA SER A 224 20.14 14.67 0.24
C SER A 224 21.57 14.18 -0.02
N TYR A 225 21.96 14.05 -1.29
CA TYR A 225 23.29 13.64 -1.72
C TYR A 225 24.16 14.84 -2.13
N LYS A 226 24.69 15.58 -1.14
CA LYS A 226 25.89 16.44 -1.36
C LYS A 226 27.20 15.63 -1.39
N SER A 227 27.14 14.31 -1.38
CA SER A 227 28.28 13.40 -1.45
C SER A 227 28.51 12.95 -2.91
N SER A 228 29.74 13.10 -3.37
CA SER A 228 30.32 13.06 -4.72
C SER A 228 30.10 11.81 -5.60
N ARG A 229 29.03 11.04 -5.43
CA ARG A 229 28.70 9.94 -6.35
C ARG A 229 27.77 10.46 -7.45
N SER A 230 28.26 10.45 -8.69
CA SER A 230 27.50 10.79 -9.89
C SER A 230 26.21 9.97 -9.93
N CYS A 231 25.07 10.65 -9.99
CA CYS A 231 23.78 10.00 -10.19
C CYS A 231 23.79 9.25 -11.54
N PRO A 232 23.26 8.02 -11.62
CA PRO A 232 23.10 7.31 -12.89
C PRO A 232 22.20 8.11 -13.84
N ASN A 233 22.47 7.99 -15.15
CA ASN A 233 21.91 8.77 -16.25
C ASN A 233 20.39 8.99 -16.20
N GLU A 234 19.99 10.17 -16.69
CA GLU A 234 18.68 10.84 -16.61
C GLU A 234 17.53 10.16 -17.41
N VAL A 235 17.82 9.11 -18.19
CA VAL A 235 16.92 8.67 -19.30
C VAL A 235 16.08 7.42 -18.99
N GLU A 236 16.30 6.69 -17.89
CA GLU A 236 15.54 5.45 -17.60
C GLU A 236 14.73 5.45 -16.29
N ARG A 237 14.60 6.60 -15.60
CA ARG A 237 13.74 6.75 -14.42
C ARG A 237 12.26 6.92 -14.79
N THR A 238 11.71 5.99 -15.57
CA THR A 238 10.32 6.01 -16.01
C THR A 238 9.40 5.38 -14.93
N GLY A 239 9.07 6.16 -13.92
CA GLY A 239 8.17 5.77 -12.82
C GLY A 239 8.90 5.27 -11.57
N ASP A 240 8.35 5.58 -10.40
CA ASP A 240 8.88 5.15 -9.11
C ASP A 240 8.58 3.66 -8.87
N TYR A 241 9.37 2.80 -9.50
CA TYR A 241 9.30 1.37 -9.27
C TYR A 241 9.74 1.06 -7.85
N MET A 242 8.95 0.25 -7.15
CA MET A 242 9.37 -0.35 -5.91
C MET A 242 9.46 -1.87 -6.05
N HIS A 243 10.46 -2.45 -5.40
CA HIS A 243 10.70 -3.89 -5.29
C HIS A 243 10.32 -4.35 -3.90
N PHE A 244 9.59 -5.45 -3.79
CA PHE A 244 9.20 -6.04 -2.51
C PHE A 244 10.17 -7.14 -2.10
N CYS A 245 10.61 -7.11 -0.84
CA CYS A 245 11.29 -8.26 -0.25
C CYS A 245 10.25 -9.25 0.29
N PRO A 246 10.14 -10.46 -0.29
CA PRO A 246 9.11 -11.43 0.09
C PRO A 246 9.35 -12.08 1.45
N ARG A 247 10.54 -11.96 2.06
CA ARG A 247 10.80 -12.60 3.36
C ARG A 247 9.84 -12.07 4.43
N PRO A 248 9.12 -12.94 5.17
CA PRO A 248 8.16 -12.50 6.18
C PRO A 248 8.71 -11.50 7.20
N ALA A 249 9.93 -11.73 7.70
CA ALA A 249 10.60 -10.86 8.66
C ALA A 249 11.00 -9.49 8.09
N CYS A 250 11.01 -9.33 6.77
CA CYS A 250 11.30 -8.05 6.11
C CYS A 250 10.03 -7.41 5.56
N SER A 251 9.33 -8.09 4.65
CA SER A 251 8.07 -7.62 4.01
C SER A 251 8.07 -6.13 3.67
N THR A 252 9.18 -5.64 3.11
CA THR A 252 9.41 -4.20 2.90
C THR A 252 9.51 -3.91 1.41
N TRP A 253 8.87 -2.82 0.97
CA TRP A 253 9.03 -2.24 -0.36
C TRP A 253 10.23 -1.30 -0.42
N PHE A 254 11.00 -1.34 -1.49
CA PHE A 254 12.18 -0.49 -1.70
C PHE A 254 12.12 0.17 -3.08
N HIS A 255 12.32 1.48 -3.17
CA HIS A 255 12.50 2.15 -4.46
C HIS A 255 13.67 1.52 -5.21
N GLU A 256 13.48 1.21 -6.49
CA GLU A 256 14.54 0.67 -7.33
C GLU A 256 15.78 1.56 -7.29
N SER A 257 15.59 2.89 -7.38
CA SER A 257 16.66 3.88 -7.31
C SER A 257 17.49 3.83 -6.02
N CYS A 258 16.91 3.38 -4.91
CA CYS A 258 17.61 3.18 -3.64
C CYS A 258 18.43 1.88 -3.59
N LEU A 259 18.21 0.97 -4.55
CA LEU A 259 18.83 -0.36 -4.59
C LEU A 259 19.90 -0.51 -5.67
N LEU A 260 20.10 0.50 -6.53
CA LEU A 260 20.98 0.45 -7.71
C LEU A 260 22.48 0.31 -7.43
N GLU A 261 22.90 -0.21 -6.26
CA GLU A 261 24.28 -0.65 -6.12
C GLU A 261 24.52 -1.89 -7.00
N PRO A 262 25.51 -1.86 -7.91
CA PRO A 262 25.70 -2.94 -8.86
C PRO A 262 26.04 -4.24 -8.13
N VAL A 263 25.22 -5.26 -8.38
CA VAL A 263 25.47 -6.62 -7.90
C VAL A 263 26.64 -7.20 -8.66
N ASN A 264 27.63 -7.74 -7.94
CA ASN A 264 28.66 -8.54 -8.57
C ASN A 264 28.09 -9.92 -8.93
N GLU A 265 27.55 -10.06 -10.14
CA GLU A 265 26.95 -11.31 -10.63
C GLU A 265 27.92 -12.50 -10.65
N ALA A 266 29.24 -12.25 -10.67
CA ALA A 266 30.26 -13.30 -10.66
C ALA A 266 30.25 -14.16 -9.39
N ASN A 267 29.51 -13.76 -8.35
CA ASN A 267 29.38 -14.53 -7.11
C ASN A 267 28.27 -15.59 -7.15
N PHE A 268 27.40 -15.60 -8.16
CA PHE A 268 26.25 -16.49 -8.22
C PHE A 268 26.41 -17.57 -9.29
N ILE A 269 25.82 -18.75 -9.03
CA ILE A 269 25.91 -19.92 -9.94
C ILE A 269 24.66 -20.06 -10.81
N ALA A 270 23.52 -19.54 -10.35
CA ALA A 270 22.25 -19.64 -11.06
C ALA A 270 21.77 -18.29 -11.61
N THR A 271 20.87 -18.38 -12.58
CA THR A 271 20.17 -17.23 -13.15
C THR A 271 19.38 -16.46 -12.08
N PRO A 272 19.07 -15.17 -12.30
CA PRO A 272 18.30 -14.35 -11.37
C PRO A 272 16.97 -14.97 -10.93
N ASP A 273 16.26 -15.62 -11.85
CA ASP A 273 14.95 -16.23 -11.59
C ASP A 273 15.03 -17.33 -10.53
N VAL A 274 16.08 -18.15 -10.58
CA VAL A 274 16.36 -19.17 -9.56
C VAL A 274 16.65 -18.52 -8.21
N ARG A 275 17.41 -17.42 -8.19
CA ARG A 275 17.75 -16.71 -6.94
C ARG A 275 16.51 -16.10 -6.29
N ARG A 276 15.63 -15.48 -7.08
CA ARG A 276 14.35 -14.94 -6.59
C ARG A 276 13.43 -16.06 -6.10
N LEU A 277 13.34 -17.17 -6.83
CA LEU A 277 12.57 -18.34 -6.44
C LEU A 277 13.18 -19.07 -5.23
N ALA A 278 14.47 -18.91 -4.93
CA ALA A 278 15.05 -19.45 -3.70
C ALA A 278 14.57 -18.70 -2.44
N VAL A 279 13.94 -17.52 -2.58
CA VAL A 279 13.41 -16.72 -1.47
C VAL A 279 11.92 -17.02 -1.28
N ASP A 280 11.64 -17.89 -0.31
CA ASP A 280 10.28 -18.30 0.05
C ASP A 280 9.52 -17.13 0.71
N PRO A 281 8.32 -16.76 0.21
CA PRO A 281 7.51 -15.68 0.78
C PRO A 281 6.83 -16.07 2.10
N ASP A 282 6.82 -17.35 2.48
CA ASP A 282 6.18 -17.87 3.68
C ASP A 282 7.20 -18.25 4.77
N LEU A 283 8.49 -18.34 4.43
CA LEU A 283 9.57 -18.73 5.33
C LEU A 283 10.68 -17.67 5.39
N ASN A 284 11.26 -17.47 6.59
CA ASN A 284 12.37 -16.52 6.77
C ASN A 284 13.71 -17.04 6.24
N HIS A 285 13.79 -18.35 5.96
CA HIS A 285 14.98 -19.01 5.42
C HIS A 285 14.77 -19.33 3.93
N PRO A 286 15.85 -19.36 3.13
CA PRO A 286 15.77 -19.78 1.73
C PRO A 286 15.17 -21.19 1.58
N CYS A 287 14.48 -21.43 0.47
CA CYS A 287 14.02 -22.78 0.11
C CYS A 287 15.25 -23.70 -0.03
N THR A 288 15.41 -24.67 0.87
CA THR A 288 16.62 -25.51 0.96
C THR A 288 16.91 -26.27 -0.34
N GLN A 289 15.86 -26.69 -1.05
CA GLN A 289 15.97 -27.41 -2.32
C GLN A 289 16.56 -26.54 -3.44
N LEU A 290 16.31 -25.23 -3.41
CA LEU A 290 16.73 -24.26 -4.43
C LEU A 290 17.97 -23.46 -4.02
N ALA A 291 18.18 -23.23 -2.73
CA ALA A 291 19.29 -22.43 -2.19
C ALA A 291 20.66 -22.97 -2.61
N ARG A 292 20.83 -24.30 -2.70
CA ARG A 292 22.06 -24.94 -3.18
C ARG A 292 22.45 -24.54 -4.60
N TYR A 293 21.47 -24.22 -5.44
CA TYR A 293 21.71 -23.79 -6.83
C TYR A 293 21.99 -22.28 -6.90
N ALA A 294 21.40 -21.51 -6.00
CA ALA A 294 21.54 -20.06 -5.98
C ALA A 294 22.90 -19.58 -5.40
N TYR A 295 23.41 -20.24 -4.34
CA TYR A 295 24.48 -19.69 -3.50
C TYR A 295 25.70 -20.59 -3.30
N GLU A 296 25.55 -21.91 -3.32
CA GLU A 296 26.67 -22.81 -3.07
C GLU A 296 27.52 -22.95 -4.33
N LYS A 297 28.73 -22.37 -4.34
CA LYS A 297 29.68 -22.68 -5.41
C LYS A 297 29.97 -24.16 -5.34
N PRO A 298 29.57 -24.98 -6.33
CA PRO A 298 29.90 -26.39 -6.32
C PRO A 298 31.42 -26.50 -6.21
N PRO A 299 31.96 -27.51 -5.50
CA PRO A 299 33.40 -27.77 -5.45
C PRO A 299 33.87 -28.18 -6.86
N ARG A 300 34.00 -27.21 -7.76
CA ARG A 300 34.47 -27.41 -9.13
C ARG A 300 35.99 -27.36 -9.09
N GLY A 301 36.61 -28.36 -9.72
CA GLY A 301 38.03 -28.30 -10.06
C GLY A 301 38.34 -27.02 -10.85
N LYS A 302 39.55 -26.48 -10.68
CA LYS A 302 40.03 -25.27 -11.33
C LYS A 302 39.78 -25.36 -12.85
N GLY A 303 38.80 -24.62 -13.40
CA GLY A 303 38.73 -24.39 -14.85
C GLY A 303 37.36 -24.33 -15.53
N SER A 304 36.23 -24.72 -14.92
CA SER A 304 34.93 -24.67 -15.61
C SER A 304 34.01 -23.53 -15.13
N HIS A 305 34.13 -22.38 -15.79
CA HIS A 305 33.06 -21.37 -15.83
C HIS A 305 31.93 -21.88 -16.74
N GLY A 306 31.21 -22.92 -16.30
CA GLY A 306 29.98 -23.34 -16.96
C GLY A 306 28.93 -22.23 -16.90
N ALA A 307 28.05 -22.17 -17.91
CA ALA A 307 26.93 -21.22 -17.94
C ALA A 307 26.10 -21.32 -16.64
N PRO A 308 25.50 -20.20 -16.17
CA PRO A 308 24.62 -20.22 -15.02
C PRO A 308 23.47 -21.21 -15.23
N SER A 309 23.12 -21.98 -14.20
CA SER A 309 21.98 -22.90 -14.29
C SER A 309 20.69 -22.10 -14.43
N THR A 310 19.91 -22.39 -15.48
CA THR A 310 18.60 -21.76 -15.69
C THR A 310 17.56 -22.34 -14.73
N LEU A 311 16.43 -21.65 -14.57
CA LEU A 311 15.33 -22.16 -13.76
C LEU A 311 14.83 -23.52 -14.25
N ARG A 312 14.77 -23.72 -15.58
CA ARG A 312 14.38 -24.99 -16.17
C ARG A 312 15.39 -26.10 -15.87
N ASP A 313 16.69 -25.81 -15.93
CA ASP A 313 17.73 -26.81 -15.61
C ASP A 313 17.65 -27.26 -14.15
N VAL A 314 17.45 -26.30 -13.24
CA VAL A 314 17.33 -26.56 -11.80
C VAL A 314 16.07 -27.38 -11.52
N LEU A 315 14.92 -26.99 -12.07
CA LEU A 315 13.67 -27.70 -11.85
C LEU A 315 13.65 -29.07 -12.53
N GLY A 316 14.26 -29.24 -13.71
CA GLY A 316 14.37 -30.52 -14.40
C GLY A 316 15.13 -31.60 -13.61
N ALA A 317 15.89 -31.22 -12.58
CA ALA A 317 16.51 -32.17 -11.65
C ALA A 317 15.51 -32.85 -10.69
N PHE A 318 14.27 -32.37 -10.62
CA PHE A 318 13.22 -32.90 -9.75
C PHE A 318 12.26 -33.78 -10.55
N PRO A 319 11.90 -34.99 -10.07
CA PRO A 319 11.11 -35.97 -10.83
C PRO A 319 9.78 -35.43 -11.37
N PHE A 320 9.11 -34.54 -10.61
CA PHE A 320 7.85 -33.96 -11.02
C PHE A 320 7.98 -33.05 -12.26
N PHE A 321 9.01 -32.20 -12.30
CA PHE A 321 9.23 -31.27 -13.40
C PHE A 321 9.92 -31.91 -14.62
N ALA A 322 10.58 -33.06 -14.43
CA ALA A 322 11.16 -33.84 -15.52
C ALA A 322 10.12 -34.52 -16.42
N ARG A 323 8.85 -34.55 -15.99
CA ARG A 323 7.73 -35.13 -16.73
C ARG A 323 7.41 -34.30 -17.99
N PRO A 324 7.35 -34.90 -19.19
CA PRO A 324 6.92 -34.20 -20.41
C PRO A 324 5.51 -33.61 -20.32
N ASP A 325 4.67 -34.19 -19.47
CA ASP A 325 3.29 -33.80 -19.20
C ASP A 325 3.14 -32.93 -17.96
N CYS A 326 4.24 -32.39 -17.40
CA CYS A 326 4.16 -31.52 -16.22
C CYS A 326 3.17 -30.37 -16.46
N PRO A 327 2.10 -30.25 -15.63
CA PRO A 327 1.05 -29.27 -15.85
C PRO A 327 1.52 -27.83 -15.58
N LEU A 328 2.64 -27.66 -14.87
CA LEU A 328 3.26 -26.36 -14.59
C LEU A 328 4.03 -25.89 -15.82
N ARG A 329 3.34 -25.16 -16.70
CA ARG A 329 3.90 -24.63 -17.94
C ARG A 329 4.87 -23.47 -17.71
N ASP A 330 5.62 -23.16 -18.77
CA ASP A 330 6.60 -22.07 -18.83
C ASP A 330 6.07 -20.72 -18.35
N ALA A 331 4.79 -20.41 -18.58
CA ALA A 331 4.16 -19.18 -18.12
C ALA A 331 4.17 -19.05 -16.58
N LEU A 332 3.86 -20.12 -15.85
CA LEU A 332 3.90 -20.11 -14.39
C LEU A 332 5.33 -19.93 -13.88
N LEU A 333 6.29 -20.66 -14.45
CA LEU A 333 7.70 -20.59 -14.06
C LEU A 333 8.29 -19.21 -14.38
N SER A 334 7.89 -18.61 -15.51
CA SER A 334 8.23 -17.25 -15.87
C SER A 334 7.73 -16.27 -14.80
N ILE A 335 6.45 -16.33 -14.42
CA ILE A 335 5.88 -15.46 -13.38
C ILE A 335 6.54 -15.70 -12.01
N ALA A 336 6.78 -16.95 -11.63
CA ALA A 336 7.46 -17.28 -10.37
C ALA A 336 8.88 -16.71 -10.29
N GLY A 337 9.57 -16.61 -11.44
CA GLY A 337 10.91 -16.04 -11.60
C GLY A 337 10.94 -14.50 -11.69
N MET A 338 9.80 -13.84 -11.90
CA MET A 338 9.72 -12.38 -11.98
C MET A 338 10.10 -11.71 -10.65
N PRO A 339 10.65 -10.48 -10.69
CA PRO A 339 10.77 -9.65 -9.50
C PRO A 339 9.38 -9.26 -8.98
N ILE A 340 9.25 -9.05 -7.68
CA ILE A 340 8.02 -8.51 -7.11
C ILE A 340 8.11 -7.00 -7.16
N VAL A 341 7.32 -6.37 -8.03
CA VAL A 341 7.38 -4.94 -8.30
C VAL A 341 6.00 -4.29 -8.29
N ARG A 342 5.97 -3.02 -7.93
CA ARG A 342 4.83 -2.12 -8.17
C ARG A 342 5.32 -0.84 -8.85
N ARG A 343 4.44 -0.24 -9.66
CA ARG A 343 4.76 0.95 -10.45
C ARG A 343 3.64 1.98 -10.33
N ALA A 344 4.03 3.21 -10.01
CA ALA A 344 3.12 4.33 -9.95
C ALA A 344 2.48 4.61 -11.33
N GLY A 345 1.19 4.97 -11.34
CA GLY A 345 0.50 5.52 -12.51
C GLY A 345 0.01 4.52 -13.59
N ASP A 346 0.14 3.21 -13.40
CA ASP A 346 -0.22 2.21 -14.44
C ASP A 346 -1.72 1.87 -14.52
N GLY A 347 -2.59 2.70 -13.91
CA GLY A 347 -4.06 2.58 -13.94
C GLY A 347 -4.65 1.38 -13.17
N VAL A 348 -4.22 0.17 -13.52
CA VAL A 348 -4.74 -1.12 -13.03
C VAL A 348 -3.81 -1.77 -11.99
N PHE A 349 -2.53 -1.43 -11.96
CA PHE A 349 -1.52 -2.10 -11.12
C PHE A 349 -0.90 -1.22 -10.01
N SER A 350 -1.42 -0.01 -9.80
CA SER A 350 -0.60 1.00 -9.13
C SER A 350 -0.38 0.81 -7.64
N THR A 351 -1.27 0.13 -6.90
CA THR A 351 -1.14 -0.01 -5.44
C THR A 351 -0.44 -1.31 -5.04
N ALA A 352 -0.87 -2.44 -5.58
CA ALA A 352 -0.31 -3.76 -5.27
C ALA A 352 0.89 -4.12 -6.17
N GLY A 353 0.88 -3.73 -7.44
CA GLY A 353 1.80 -4.27 -8.43
C GLY A 353 1.52 -5.74 -8.76
N ASN A 354 2.56 -6.55 -8.94
CA ASN A 354 2.46 -7.97 -9.30
C ASN A 354 2.67 -8.93 -8.11
N VAL A 355 2.66 -8.42 -6.88
CA VAL A 355 3.00 -9.17 -5.67
C VAL A 355 2.11 -10.40 -5.44
N ALA A 356 0.79 -10.26 -5.56
CA ALA A 356 -0.13 -11.36 -5.39
C ALA A 356 0.18 -12.47 -6.40
N ASP A 357 0.32 -12.11 -7.67
CA ASP A 357 0.59 -13.02 -8.78
C ASP A 357 1.93 -13.77 -8.65
N VAL A 358 3.00 -13.05 -8.34
CA VAL A 358 4.35 -13.63 -8.23
C VAL A 358 4.47 -14.49 -6.97
N VAL A 359 4.04 -13.99 -5.81
CA VAL A 359 4.05 -14.77 -4.55
C VAL A 359 3.25 -16.05 -4.74
N LEU A 360 2.12 -15.94 -5.43
CA LEU A 360 1.28 -17.07 -5.71
C LEU A 360 1.94 -18.12 -6.61
N ALA A 361 2.53 -17.68 -7.72
CA ALA A 361 3.23 -18.56 -8.63
C ALA A 361 4.38 -19.30 -7.92
N ARG A 362 5.13 -18.59 -7.04
CA ARG A 362 6.18 -19.20 -6.22
C ARG A 362 5.64 -20.26 -5.27
N ARG A 363 4.52 -19.99 -4.56
CA ARG A 363 3.86 -20.97 -3.68
C ARG A 363 3.48 -22.26 -4.41
N LEU A 364 2.96 -22.16 -5.63
CA LEU A 364 2.66 -23.36 -6.44
C LEU A 364 3.91 -24.16 -6.77
N VAL A 365 5.02 -23.48 -7.11
CA VAL A 365 6.29 -24.15 -7.37
C VAL A 365 6.81 -24.87 -6.13
N TYR A 366 6.72 -24.25 -4.94
CA TYR A 366 7.12 -24.93 -3.69
C TYR A 366 6.24 -26.13 -3.36
N GLN A 367 4.92 -26.03 -3.51
CA GLN A 367 4.02 -27.17 -3.32
C GLN A 367 4.38 -28.34 -4.24
N ALA A 368 4.73 -28.05 -5.50
CA ALA A 368 5.19 -29.08 -6.43
C ALA A 368 6.53 -29.71 -5.99
N LEU A 369 7.48 -28.90 -5.52
CA LEU A 369 8.76 -29.36 -4.97
C LEU A 369 8.60 -30.20 -3.69
N ASP A 370 7.59 -29.92 -2.88
CA ASP A 370 7.26 -30.68 -1.66
C ASP A 370 6.47 -31.97 -1.93
N GLY A 371 6.23 -32.30 -3.20
CA GLY A 371 5.54 -33.53 -3.61
C GLY A 371 4.02 -33.45 -3.53
N TRP A 372 3.43 -32.27 -3.36
CA TRP A 372 1.97 -32.08 -3.31
C TRP A 372 1.31 -32.04 -4.69
N HIS A 373 2.09 -32.32 -5.74
CA HIS A 373 1.62 -32.30 -7.12
C HIS A 373 0.41 -33.19 -7.39
N ASN A 374 0.31 -34.36 -6.75
CA ASN A 374 -0.84 -35.26 -6.94
C ASN A 374 -2.15 -34.63 -6.46
N GLU A 375 -2.12 -33.86 -5.37
CA GLU A 375 -3.32 -33.16 -4.90
C GLU A 375 -3.59 -31.93 -5.78
N LEU A 376 -2.55 -31.22 -6.22
CA LEU A 376 -2.68 -30.14 -7.17
C LEU A 376 -3.35 -30.61 -8.47
N GLU A 377 -2.82 -31.66 -9.11
CA GLU A 377 -3.39 -32.29 -10.32
C GLU A 377 -4.87 -32.67 -10.13
N ARG A 378 -5.22 -33.34 -9.03
CA ARG A 378 -6.62 -33.69 -8.70
C ARG A 378 -7.50 -32.46 -8.55
N VAL A 379 -6.96 -31.35 -8.03
CA VAL A 379 -7.69 -30.09 -7.91
C VAL A 379 -7.87 -29.48 -9.30
N ILE A 380 -6.84 -29.41 -10.13
CA ILE A 380 -6.92 -28.93 -11.53
C ILE A 380 -7.99 -29.71 -12.31
N GLU A 381 -7.95 -31.04 -12.27
CA GLU A 381 -8.89 -31.92 -13.00
C GLU A 381 -10.35 -31.73 -12.55
N ARG A 382 -10.58 -31.53 -11.24
CA ARG A 382 -11.92 -31.25 -10.70
C ARG A 382 -12.45 -29.89 -11.14
N LEU A 383 -11.56 -28.91 -11.26
CA LEU A 383 -11.88 -27.53 -11.64
C LEU A 383 -12.16 -27.36 -13.13
N ASP A 384 -11.44 -28.11 -13.96
CA ASP A 384 -11.67 -28.10 -15.40
C ASP A 384 -13.03 -28.72 -15.75
N LYS A 385 -13.55 -29.66 -14.93
CA LYS A 385 -14.88 -30.26 -15.17
C LYS A 385 -16.04 -29.38 -14.72
N SER A 386 -15.91 -28.58 -13.66
CA SER A 386 -17.03 -27.84 -13.05
C SER A 386 -17.31 -26.46 -13.68
N TRP A 387 -16.34 -25.88 -14.38
CA TRP A 387 -16.47 -24.50 -14.91
C TRP A 387 -16.99 -24.42 -16.36
N TYR A 388 -17.03 -25.51 -17.12
CA TYR A 388 -17.56 -25.47 -18.50
C TYR A 388 -19.09 -25.44 -18.55
N ASP A 389 -19.77 -25.74 -17.43
CA ASP A 389 -21.23 -25.77 -17.36
C ASP A 389 -21.84 -24.39 -17.01
N GLY A 390 -21.53 -23.41 -17.85
CA GLY A 390 -22.49 -22.37 -18.29
C GLY A 390 -22.82 -21.18 -17.38
N GLU A 391 -23.23 -21.35 -16.13
CA GLU A 391 -23.84 -20.27 -15.33
C GLU A 391 -23.20 -20.16 -13.94
N GLY A 392 -22.74 -18.96 -13.57
CA GLY A 392 -22.13 -18.68 -12.27
C GLY A 392 -20.59 -18.65 -12.26
N LYS A 393 -19.94 -18.11 -13.30
CA LYS A 393 -18.45 -18.01 -13.36
C LYS A 393 -17.83 -17.33 -12.14
N GLU A 394 -18.50 -16.33 -11.59
CA GLU A 394 -18.02 -15.60 -10.41
C GLU A 394 -18.22 -16.40 -9.11
N ASP A 395 -19.35 -17.11 -8.97
CA ASP A 395 -19.59 -18.02 -7.83
C ASP A 395 -18.67 -19.24 -7.88
N ALA A 396 -18.42 -19.77 -9.09
CA ALA A 396 -17.47 -20.84 -9.32
C ALA A 396 -16.05 -20.34 -9.03
N TYR A 397 -15.66 -19.14 -9.48
CA TYR A 397 -14.38 -18.55 -9.10
C TYR A 397 -14.25 -18.37 -7.59
N ASN A 398 -15.27 -17.82 -6.92
CA ASN A 398 -15.28 -17.62 -5.47
C ASN A 398 -15.27 -18.94 -4.68
N PHE A 399 -16.00 -19.96 -5.13
CA PHE A 399 -15.97 -21.30 -4.53
C PHE A 399 -14.58 -21.93 -4.65
N VAL A 400 -14.00 -21.83 -5.85
CA VAL A 400 -12.66 -22.35 -6.14
C VAL A 400 -11.63 -21.60 -5.33
N TRP A 401 -11.67 -20.27 -5.30
CA TRP A 401 -10.84 -19.44 -4.45
C TRP A 401 -10.96 -19.80 -2.96
N ARG A 402 -12.19 -19.97 -2.44
CA ARG A 402 -12.41 -20.40 -1.05
C ARG A 402 -11.89 -21.81 -0.78
N PHE A 403 -12.09 -22.73 -1.70
CA PHE A 403 -11.60 -24.10 -1.60
C PHE A 403 -10.07 -24.11 -1.60
N LEU A 404 -9.46 -23.45 -2.58
CA LEU A 404 -8.03 -23.27 -2.68
C LEU A 404 -7.51 -22.63 -1.37
N ASN A 405 -8.08 -21.51 -0.91
CA ASN A 405 -7.71 -20.88 0.36
C ASN A 405 -7.82 -21.84 1.55
N SER A 406 -8.87 -22.68 1.61
CA SER A 406 -9.02 -23.69 2.66
C SER A 406 -7.92 -24.76 2.64
N GLN A 407 -7.38 -25.04 1.45
CA GLN A 407 -6.26 -25.96 1.23
C GLN A 407 -4.91 -25.24 1.26
N ARG A 408 -4.89 -23.93 1.54
CA ARG A 408 -3.71 -23.05 1.41
C ARG A 408 -3.08 -23.08 0.01
N ILE A 409 -3.86 -23.43 -1.00
CA ILE A 409 -3.53 -23.24 -2.41
C ILE A 409 -4.10 -21.87 -2.74
N LEU A 410 -3.36 -20.93 -3.29
CA LEU A 410 -3.89 -19.57 -3.44
C LEU A 410 -4.15 -19.22 -4.91
N ALA A 411 -4.21 -20.21 -5.81
CA ALA A 411 -3.95 -20.01 -7.24
C ALA A 411 -4.97 -20.59 -8.19
N SER A 412 -5.21 -19.87 -9.30
CA SER A 412 -5.84 -20.45 -10.48
C SER A 412 -4.95 -21.54 -11.08
N PRO A 413 -5.42 -22.79 -11.21
CA PRO A 413 -4.64 -23.84 -11.86
C PRO A 413 -4.75 -23.78 -13.40
N ARG A 414 -5.45 -22.79 -13.95
CA ARG A 414 -5.73 -22.70 -15.38
C ARG A 414 -4.51 -22.20 -16.11
N VAL A 415 -4.03 -22.97 -17.08
CA VAL A 415 -2.94 -22.56 -17.98
C VAL A 415 -3.22 -21.21 -18.63
N LYS A 416 -4.44 -21.04 -19.17
CA LYS A 416 -4.84 -19.80 -19.86
C LYS A 416 -4.74 -18.56 -18.96
N TYR A 417 -5.01 -18.72 -17.67
CA TYR A 417 -4.86 -17.63 -16.69
C TYR A 417 -3.41 -17.16 -16.64
N TRP A 418 -2.46 -18.10 -16.51
CA TRP A 418 -1.04 -17.77 -16.47
C TRP A 418 -0.54 -17.20 -17.80
N ASP A 419 -0.99 -17.70 -18.95
CA ASP A 419 -0.62 -17.15 -20.26
C ASP A 419 -1.12 -15.71 -20.45
N GLU A 420 -2.36 -15.42 -20.05
CA GLU A 420 -2.94 -14.08 -20.09
C GLU A 420 -2.22 -13.14 -19.10
N LEU A 421 -1.86 -13.66 -17.93
CA LEU A 421 -1.16 -12.93 -16.89
C LEU A 421 0.29 -12.64 -17.27
N THR A 422 1.02 -13.58 -17.89
CA THR A 422 2.38 -13.35 -18.38
C THR A 422 2.39 -12.17 -19.33
N LYS A 423 1.46 -12.12 -20.30
CA LYS A 423 1.32 -10.97 -21.21
C LYS A 423 1.04 -9.66 -20.49
N LYS A 424 0.21 -9.70 -19.44
CA LYS A 424 -0.09 -8.55 -18.59
C LYS A 424 1.15 -8.05 -17.84
N LEU A 425 2.05 -8.96 -17.46
CA LEU A 425 3.25 -8.71 -16.65
C LEU A 425 4.54 -8.53 -17.47
N GLU A 426 4.50 -8.66 -18.81
CA GLU A 426 5.64 -8.45 -19.72
C GLU A 426 6.30 -7.07 -19.51
N VAL A 427 5.55 -6.06 -19.05
CA VAL A 427 6.07 -4.73 -18.70
C VAL A 427 7.14 -4.74 -17.59
N HIS A 428 7.21 -5.83 -16.81
CA HIS A 428 8.19 -6.03 -15.75
C HIS A 428 9.35 -6.95 -16.16
N GLU A 429 9.38 -7.43 -17.40
CA GLU A 429 10.48 -8.24 -17.91
C GLU A 429 11.75 -7.38 -18.11
N GLY A 430 12.93 -7.98 -17.87
CA GLY A 430 14.22 -7.30 -18.05
C GLY A 430 14.61 -6.31 -16.96
N ARG A 431 13.82 -6.19 -15.88
CA ARG A 431 14.18 -5.33 -14.73
C ARG A 431 15.47 -5.82 -14.04
N PRO A 432 16.30 -4.90 -13.52
CA PRO A 432 17.56 -5.26 -12.89
C PRO A 432 17.35 -6.21 -11.72
N VAL A 433 18.35 -7.04 -11.47
CA VAL A 433 18.37 -7.89 -10.27
C VAL A 433 18.91 -7.06 -9.13
N LEU A 434 18.11 -6.92 -8.09
CA LEU A 434 18.45 -6.09 -6.95
C LEU A 434 18.58 -6.95 -5.70
N HIS A 435 19.13 -6.36 -4.64
CA HIS A 435 19.25 -7.04 -3.35
C HIS A 435 18.52 -6.30 -2.25
N CYS A 436 17.83 -7.05 -1.39
CA CYS A 436 17.25 -6.48 -0.20
C CYS A 436 18.35 -6.00 0.76
N PRO A 437 18.40 -4.71 1.12
CA PRO A 437 19.43 -4.17 2.03
C PRO A 437 19.22 -4.60 3.49
N ARG A 438 18.03 -5.13 3.83
CA ARG A 438 17.70 -5.56 5.20
C ARG A 438 17.97 -7.05 5.46
N CYS A 439 18.09 -7.88 4.43
CA CYS A 439 18.17 -9.34 4.58
C CYS A 439 19.58 -9.88 4.28
N LEU A 440 20.58 -9.40 5.02
CA LEU A 440 21.96 -9.85 4.93
C LEU A 440 22.26 -10.85 6.07
N GLU A 441 21.59 -12.00 6.08
CA GLU A 441 21.89 -13.06 7.07
C GLU A 441 22.75 -14.15 6.42
N ASP A 442 23.82 -14.54 7.12
CA ASP A 442 24.68 -15.69 6.80
C ASP A 442 25.29 -15.71 5.38
N ASN A 443 25.59 -14.54 4.81
CA ASN A 443 26.08 -14.34 3.43
C ASN A 443 25.05 -14.62 2.32
N PHE A 444 23.76 -14.81 2.65
CA PHE A 444 22.72 -14.99 1.65
C PHE A 444 22.14 -13.66 1.21
N LEU A 445 22.60 -13.18 0.06
CA LEU A 445 22.01 -12.02 -0.60
C LEU A 445 20.62 -12.37 -1.14
N VAL A 446 19.57 -11.78 -0.56
CA VAL A 446 18.20 -11.92 -1.05
C VAL A 446 18.06 -11.15 -2.36
N SER A 447 17.88 -11.86 -3.47
CA SER A 447 17.53 -11.25 -4.76
C SER A 447 16.06 -10.86 -4.75
N ILE A 448 15.77 -9.60 -5.05
CA ILE A 448 14.41 -9.05 -5.21
C ILE A 448 14.14 -8.69 -6.67
#